data_AF-A0A519LCG6-F1
#
_entry.id   AF-A0A519LCG6-F1
#
_cell.length_a   1.000
_cell.length_b   1.000
_cell.length_c   1.000
_cell.angle_alpha   90.00
_cell.angle_beta   90.00
_cell.angle_gamma   90.00
#
_symmetry.space_group_name_H-M   'P 1'
#
loop_
_entity.id
_entity.type
_entity.pdbx_description
1 polymer ?
#
loop_
_entity_poly.entity_id
_entity_poly.type
_entity_poly.pdbx_seq_one_letter_code
_entity_poly.pdbx_strand_id
1 'polypeptide(L)'
;MSRTVLTCIAALTMAVAPAMAQSAKPQAAPQPAPQAAAPTPGSEEWLRQRGETYHSAPESAQDPVEVSATAKLNEGIAARNDAAEQAEAAEHARFNSENQRWQDDTARSNTARVQWEADVAAANAAQAQWERDRAAYDAEVAACRASGRRCILTPPSPR
;
A
#
# COMPACT_ATOMS: atom_id res chain seq x y z
N MET A 1 -24.73 1.44 -17.93
CA MET A 1 -23.83 2.50 -18.41
C MET A 1 -24.63 3.40 -19.33
N SER A 2 -25.04 4.58 -18.87
CA SER A 2 -25.82 5.53 -19.67
C SER A 2 -25.12 6.88 -19.60
N ARG A 3 -24.51 7.28 -20.71
CA ARG A 3 -23.86 8.58 -20.95
C ARG A 3 -24.69 9.36 -21.95
N THR A 4 -25.07 10.59 -21.59
CA THR A 4 -25.35 11.78 -22.43
C THR A 4 -25.95 12.82 -21.48
N VAL A 5 -25.68 14.13 -21.52
CA VAL A 5 -25.60 15.05 -22.67
C VAL A 5 -24.65 16.21 -22.33
N LEU A 6 -23.98 16.69 -23.37
CA LEU A 6 -23.14 17.87 -23.44
C LEU A 6 -23.96 19.01 -24.08
N THR A 7 -24.03 20.20 -23.48
CA THR A 7 -24.41 21.42 -24.21
C THR A 7 -23.85 22.68 -23.55
N CYS A 8 -23.12 23.45 -24.35
CA CYS A 8 -22.50 24.73 -24.02
C CYS A 8 -23.30 25.92 -24.60
N ILE A 9 -22.91 27.12 -24.13
CA ILE A 9 -22.93 28.47 -24.77
C ILE A 9 -24.14 29.38 -24.53
N ALA A 10 -23.87 30.54 -23.91
CA ALA A 10 -24.06 31.92 -24.45
C ALA A 10 -23.77 32.96 -23.34
N ALA A 11 -22.61 33.62 -23.30
CA ALA A 11 -22.18 34.81 -24.07
C ALA A 11 -22.89 36.12 -23.65
N LEU A 12 -22.10 36.98 -22.98
CA LEU A 12 -22.40 38.38 -22.61
C LEU A 12 -22.67 39.25 -23.84
N THR A 13 -23.62 40.20 -23.72
CA THR A 13 -23.54 41.49 -24.41
C THR A 13 -24.01 42.63 -23.50
N MET A 14 -23.07 43.52 -23.19
CA MET A 14 -23.34 44.88 -22.71
C MET A 14 -23.83 45.73 -23.89
N ALA A 15 -24.87 46.52 -23.67
CA ALA A 15 -25.20 47.68 -24.49
C ALA A 15 -25.14 48.93 -23.60
N VAL A 16 -24.18 49.82 -23.91
CA VAL A 16 -24.05 51.16 -23.33
C VAL A 16 -24.35 52.16 -24.44
N ALA A 17 -25.29 53.07 -24.20
CA ALA A 17 -25.35 54.38 -24.86
C ALA A 17 -26.17 55.37 -23.99
N PRO A 18 -25.90 56.69 -24.08
CA PRO A 18 -25.77 57.57 -22.93
C PRO A 18 -26.89 58.62 -22.80
N ALA A 19 -27.05 59.22 -21.63
CA ALA A 19 -27.74 60.51 -21.51
C ALA A 19 -27.28 61.29 -20.27
N MET A 20 -26.45 62.29 -20.55
CA MET A 20 -26.41 63.65 -19.98
C MET A 20 -26.73 63.85 -18.49
N ALA A 21 -25.68 64.23 -17.76
CA ALA A 21 -25.77 64.88 -16.47
C ALA A 21 -26.50 66.23 -16.57
N GLN A 22 -27.50 66.45 -15.72
CA GLN A 22 -28.03 67.78 -15.41
C GLN A 22 -28.09 67.93 -13.90
N SER A 23 -27.30 68.89 -13.41
CA SER A 23 -27.02 69.15 -12.01
C SER A 23 -28.19 69.84 -11.32
N ALA A 24 -28.80 69.15 -10.35
CA ALA A 24 -29.58 69.78 -9.28
C ALA A 24 -29.31 68.99 -7.99
N LYS A 25 -28.82 69.67 -6.93
CA LYS A 25 -28.57 69.04 -5.63
C LYS A 25 -29.90 68.58 -5.02
N PRO A 26 -30.11 67.28 -4.76
CA PRO A 26 -31.18 66.83 -3.90
C PRO A 26 -30.68 66.88 -2.45
N GLN A 27 -31.47 67.48 -1.56
CA GLN A 27 -31.31 67.34 -0.11
C GLN A 27 -31.26 65.86 0.26
N ALA A 28 -30.33 65.50 1.15
CA ALA A 28 -30.18 64.14 1.63
C ALA A 28 -31.49 63.66 2.30
N ALA A 29 -32.15 62.70 1.67
CA ALA A 29 -33.11 61.85 2.37
C ALA A 29 -32.33 60.98 3.38
N PRO A 30 -32.88 60.69 4.58
CA PRO A 30 -32.27 59.72 5.48
C PRO A 30 -32.15 58.38 4.74
N GLN A 31 -30.92 57.85 4.67
CA GLN A 31 -30.68 56.52 4.11
C GLN A 31 -31.48 55.49 4.94
N PRO A 32 -32.27 54.60 4.32
CA PRO A 32 -32.79 53.45 5.03
C PRO A 32 -31.60 52.63 5.53
N ALA A 33 -31.60 52.26 6.81
CA ALA A 33 -30.58 51.40 7.39
C ALA A 33 -30.39 50.16 6.50
N PRO A 34 -29.15 49.67 6.31
CA PRO A 34 -28.92 48.47 5.50
C PRO A 34 -29.77 47.33 6.05
N GLN A 35 -30.67 46.80 5.22
CA GLN A 35 -31.40 45.58 5.52
C GLN A 35 -30.37 44.48 5.70
N ALA A 36 -30.32 43.89 6.90
CA ALA A 36 -29.47 42.74 7.17
C ALA A 36 -29.75 41.66 6.11
N ALA A 37 -28.70 41.18 5.46
CA ALA A 37 -28.82 40.09 4.50
C ALA A 37 -29.48 38.88 5.18
N ALA A 38 -30.44 38.24 4.49
CA ALA A 38 -31.06 37.03 5.01
C ALA A 38 -29.96 35.99 5.30
N PRO A 39 -30.02 35.30 6.45
CA PRO A 39 -28.95 34.39 6.83
C PRO A 39 -28.84 33.24 5.83
N THR A 40 -27.61 32.87 5.51
CA THR A 40 -27.33 31.79 4.56
C THR A 40 -27.91 30.47 5.07
N PRO A 41 -28.66 29.71 4.25
CA PRO A 41 -29.16 28.39 4.64
C PRO A 41 -28.04 27.48 5.17
N GLY A 42 -28.27 26.89 6.35
CA GLY A 42 -27.29 26.04 7.05
C GLY A 42 -26.27 26.79 7.92
N SER A 43 -26.23 28.12 7.90
CA SER A 43 -25.41 28.90 8.85
C SER A 43 -25.98 28.83 10.28
N GLU A 44 -25.14 29.09 11.29
CA GLU A 44 -25.57 29.09 12.68
C GLU A 44 -26.68 30.12 12.94
N GLU A 45 -26.62 31.28 12.28
CA GLU A 45 -27.67 32.32 12.28
C GLU A 45 -29.00 31.80 11.71
N TRP A 46 -28.93 31.00 10.64
CA TRP A 46 -30.10 30.38 10.00
C TRP A 46 -30.71 29.27 10.86
N LEU A 47 -29.87 28.46 11.52
CA LEU A 47 -30.32 27.47 12.50
C LEU A 47 -30.93 28.16 13.73
N ARG A 48 -30.34 29.27 14.19
CA ARG A 48 -30.85 30.09 15.30
C ARG A 48 -32.21 30.67 15.01
N GLN A 49 -32.43 31.18 13.80
CA GLN A 49 -33.75 31.65 13.36
C GLN A 49 -34.80 30.53 13.25
N ARG A 50 -34.37 29.30 12.97
CA ARG A 50 -35.25 28.12 12.89
C ARG A 50 -35.45 27.41 14.24
N GLY A 51 -34.86 27.92 15.32
CA GLY A 51 -34.91 27.28 16.63
C GLY A 51 -34.14 25.96 16.71
N GLU A 52 -33.25 25.67 15.75
CA GLU A 52 -32.49 24.42 15.62
C GLU A 52 -31.05 24.53 16.17
N THR A 53 -30.72 25.57 16.93
CA THR A 53 -29.38 25.68 17.53
C THR A 53 -29.23 24.68 18.67
N TYR A 54 -28.35 23.69 18.50
CA TYR A 54 -27.90 22.84 19.58
C TYR A 54 -27.25 23.71 20.67
N HIS A 55 -27.85 23.70 21.86
CA HIS A 55 -27.25 24.30 23.06
C HIS A 55 -26.90 23.15 24.00
N SER A 56 -25.61 22.97 24.27
CA SER A 56 -25.20 22.05 25.32
C SER A 56 -25.78 22.53 26.65
N ALA A 57 -26.27 21.60 27.46
CA ALA A 57 -26.64 21.92 28.83
C ALA A 57 -25.44 22.57 29.55
N PRO A 58 -25.66 23.60 30.39
CA PRO A 58 -24.56 24.21 31.14
C PRO A 58 -23.89 23.17 32.03
N GLU A 59 -22.59 23.31 32.30
CA GLU A 59 -21.84 22.35 33.13
C GLU A 59 -22.45 22.18 34.53
N SER A 60 -23.10 23.22 35.06
CA SER A 60 -23.84 23.17 36.32
C SER A 60 -25.04 22.20 36.31
N ALA A 61 -25.50 21.77 35.14
CA ALA A 61 -26.55 20.78 34.97
C ALA A 61 -26.01 19.34 34.81
N GLN A 62 -24.68 19.14 34.82
CA GLN A 62 -24.09 17.80 34.79
C GLN A 62 -24.05 17.20 36.20
N ASP A 63 -24.32 15.90 36.30
CA ASP A 63 -24.12 15.16 37.54
C ASP A 63 -22.61 14.88 37.74
N PRO A 64 -21.98 15.40 38.81
CA PRO A 64 -20.56 15.16 39.07
C PRO A 64 -20.21 13.67 39.24
N VAL A 65 -21.17 12.83 39.65
CA VAL A 65 -20.98 11.38 39.76
C VAL A 65 -20.83 10.76 38.36
N GLU A 66 -21.71 11.09 37.42
CA GLU A 66 -21.66 10.60 36.04
C GLU A 66 -20.39 11.07 35.31
N VAL A 67 -19.99 12.33 35.52
CA VAL A 67 -18.74 12.88 34.96
C VAL A 67 -17.54 12.08 35.47
N SER A 68 -17.46 11.82 36.78
CA SER A 68 -16.36 11.06 37.37
C SER A 68 -16.31 9.60 36.90
N ALA A 69 -17.49 8.97 36.72
CA ALA A 69 -17.60 7.61 36.22
C ALA A 69 -17.15 7.53 34.76
N THR A 70 -17.55 8.50 33.94
CA THR A 70 -17.15 8.62 32.54
C THR A 70 -15.65 8.85 32.41
N ALA A 71 -15.07 9.73 33.24
CA ALA A 71 -13.63 9.96 33.26
C ALA A 71 -12.87 8.66 33.56
N LYS A 72 -13.26 7.91 34.59
CA LYS A 72 -12.65 6.60 34.93
C LYS A 72 -12.80 5.58 33.81
N LEU A 73 -13.97 5.54 33.15
CA LEU A 73 -14.17 4.65 32.00
C LEU A 73 -13.25 5.02 30.84
N ASN A 74 -13.12 6.31 30.53
CA ASN A 74 -12.27 6.80 29.46
C ASN A 74 -10.79 6.53 29.74
N GLU A 75 -10.34 6.70 30.98
CA GLU A 75 -8.99 6.29 31.40
C GLU A 75 -8.78 4.78 31.18
N GLY A 76 -9.76 3.96 31.55
CA GLY A 76 -9.72 2.52 31.32
C GLY A 76 -9.72 2.13 29.84
N ILE A 77 -10.42 2.89 28.98
CA ILE A 77 -10.39 2.69 27.53
C ILE A 77 -9.02 3.08 26.96
N ALA A 78 -8.49 4.23 27.36
CA ALA A 78 -7.17 4.70 26.94
C ALA A 78 -6.09 3.66 27.28
N ALA A 79 -6.07 3.17 28.53
CA ALA A 79 -5.11 2.14 28.95
C ALA A 79 -5.23 0.83 28.13
N ARG A 80 -6.44 0.42 27.75
CA ARG A 80 -6.64 -0.77 26.89
C ARG A 80 -6.20 -0.52 25.45
N ASN A 81 -6.44 0.68 24.92
CA ASN A 81 -5.99 1.04 23.59
C ASN A 81 -4.46 1.08 23.52
N ASP A 82 -3.81 1.69 24.52
CA ASP A 82 -2.35 1.72 24.60
C ASP A 82 -1.74 0.32 24.71
N ALA A 83 -2.38 -0.58 25.46
CA ALA A 83 -1.96 -1.96 25.56
C ALA A 83 -2.16 -2.72 24.23
N ALA A 84 -3.27 -2.47 23.53
CA ALA A 84 -3.54 -3.06 22.22
C ALA A 84 -2.54 -2.57 21.18
N GLU A 85 -2.22 -1.28 21.13
CA GLU A 85 -1.24 -0.72 20.21
C GLU A 85 0.16 -1.33 20.41
N GLN A 86 0.58 -1.51 21.67
CA GLN A 86 1.83 -2.19 21.98
C GLN A 86 1.82 -3.67 21.55
N ALA A 87 0.71 -4.37 21.74
CA ALA A 87 0.57 -5.77 21.34
C ALA A 87 0.62 -5.92 19.81
N GLU A 88 -0.09 -5.06 19.07
CA GLU A 88 -0.07 -5.05 17.60
C GLU A 88 1.32 -4.71 17.06
N ALA A 89 2.01 -3.72 17.66
CA ALA A 89 3.38 -3.39 17.27
C ALA A 89 4.34 -4.57 17.49
N ALA A 90 4.21 -5.28 18.61
CA ALA A 90 5.01 -6.47 18.90
C ALA A 90 4.70 -7.62 17.93
N GLU A 91 3.43 -7.84 17.59
CA GLU A 91 3.01 -8.86 16.63
C GLU A 91 3.54 -8.56 15.23
N HIS A 92 3.43 -7.30 14.78
CA HIS A 92 4.00 -6.86 13.50
C HIS A 92 5.51 -7.06 13.46
N ALA A 93 6.23 -6.71 14.53
CA ALA A 93 7.67 -6.95 14.60
C ALA A 93 8.01 -8.44 14.51
N ARG A 94 7.26 -9.30 15.22
CA ARG A 94 7.43 -10.76 15.15
C ARG A 94 7.17 -11.28 13.75
N PHE A 95 6.03 -10.93 13.16
CA PHE A 95 5.66 -11.32 11.80
C PHE A 95 6.74 -10.93 10.79
N ASN A 96 7.22 -9.68 10.84
CA ASN A 96 8.25 -9.20 9.93
C ASN A 96 9.56 -10.00 10.09
N SER A 97 9.94 -10.34 11.31
CA SER A 97 11.16 -11.14 11.57
C SER A 97 11.04 -12.57 11.03
N GLU A 98 9.90 -13.22 11.22
CA GLU A 98 9.65 -14.58 10.71
C GLU A 98 9.51 -14.59 9.18
N ASN A 99 8.86 -13.58 8.62
CA ASN A 99 8.74 -13.42 7.18
C ASN A 99 10.12 -13.21 6.52
N GLN A 100 11.01 -12.44 7.14
CA GLN A 100 12.39 -12.29 6.66
C GLN A 100 13.14 -13.62 6.70
N ARG A 101 13.08 -14.34 7.83
CA ARG A 101 13.69 -15.68 7.96
C ARG A 101 13.20 -16.63 6.87
N TRP A 102 11.88 -16.66 6.65
CA TRP A 102 11.27 -17.51 5.63
C TRP A 102 11.75 -17.16 4.21
N GLN A 103 11.88 -15.88 3.89
CA GLN A 103 12.41 -15.44 2.59
C GLN A 103 13.87 -15.88 2.40
N ASP A 104 14.71 -15.69 3.43
CA ASP A 104 16.10 -16.08 3.40
C ASP A 104 16.25 -17.60 3.26
N ASP A 105 15.46 -18.38 3.99
CA ASP A 105 15.47 -19.84 3.93
C ASP A 105 15.02 -20.35 2.56
N THR A 106 13.99 -19.71 2.00
CA THR A 106 13.50 -20.02 0.66
C THR A 106 14.56 -19.72 -0.41
N ALA A 107 15.25 -18.59 -0.31
CA ALA A 107 16.34 -18.22 -1.22
C ALA A 107 17.51 -19.22 -1.14
N ARG A 108 17.90 -19.62 0.08
CA ARG A 108 18.96 -20.63 0.29
C ARG A 108 18.55 -21.99 -0.27
N SER A 109 17.33 -22.44 0.00
CA SER A 109 16.79 -23.71 -0.50
C SER A 109 16.74 -23.75 -2.03
N ASN A 110 16.27 -22.67 -2.66
CA ASN A 110 16.24 -22.56 -4.11
C ASN A 110 17.64 -22.61 -4.73
N THR A 111 18.61 -21.93 -4.11
CA THR A 111 20.00 -21.96 -4.56
C THR A 111 20.58 -23.36 -4.43
N ALA A 112 20.36 -24.04 -3.30
CA ALA A 112 20.82 -25.40 -3.07
C ALA A 112 20.21 -26.39 -4.06
N ARG A 113 18.93 -26.22 -4.41
CA ARG A 113 18.26 -27.05 -5.43
C ARG A 113 18.92 -26.90 -6.80
N VAL A 114 19.17 -25.68 -7.25
CA VAL A 114 19.81 -25.42 -8.55
C VAL A 114 21.23 -25.99 -8.58
N GLN A 115 21.99 -25.85 -7.48
CA GLN A 115 23.33 -26.43 -7.36
C GLN A 115 23.27 -27.96 -7.43
N TRP A 116 22.37 -28.59 -6.67
CA TRP A 116 22.19 -30.03 -6.71
C TRP A 116 21.79 -30.54 -8.10
N GLU A 117 20.89 -29.86 -8.80
CA GLU A 117 20.51 -30.20 -10.18
C GLU A 117 21.73 -30.14 -11.12
N ALA A 118 22.59 -29.13 -10.98
CA ALA A 118 23.82 -29.00 -11.74
C ALA A 118 24.85 -30.10 -11.40
N ASP A 119 25.03 -30.41 -10.12
CA ASP A 119 25.96 -31.43 -9.64
C ASP A 119 25.54 -32.83 -10.13
N VAL A 120 24.23 -33.13 -10.10
CA VAL A 120 23.69 -34.37 -10.65
C VAL A 120 23.95 -34.45 -12.15
N ALA A 121 23.71 -33.37 -12.90
CA ALA A 121 23.99 -33.34 -14.34
C ALA A 121 25.48 -33.56 -14.63
N ALA A 122 26.38 -32.93 -13.86
CA ALA A 122 27.82 -33.09 -13.98
C ALA A 122 28.27 -34.52 -13.65
N ALA A 123 27.75 -35.12 -12.58
CA ALA A 123 28.04 -36.50 -12.18
C ALA A 123 27.60 -37.50 -13.26
N ASN A 124 26.38 -37.32 -13.80
CA ASN A 124 25.87 -38.17 -14.88
C ASN A 124 26.73 -38.04 -16.16
N ALA A 125 27.17 -36.83 -16.50
CA ALA A 125 28.06 -36.61 -17.64
C ALA A 125 29.44 -37.25 -17.44
N ALA A 126 30.01 -37.15 -16.24
CA ALA A 126 31.29 -37.76 -15.89
C ALA A 126 31.19 -39.30 -15.94
N GLN A 127 30.11 -39.88 -15.43
CA GLN A 127 29.84 -41.31 -15.53
C GLN A 127 29.76 -41.76 -16.99
N ALA A 128 28.97 -41.07 -17.82
CA ALA A 128 28.83 -41.41 -19.23
C ALA A 128 30.17 -41.32 -19.98
N GLN A 129 31.03 -40.36 -19.63
CA GLN A 129 32.38 -40.27 -20.20
C GLN A 129 33.25 -41.46 -19.77
N TRP A 130 33.26 -41.79 -18.47
CA TRP A 130 34.01 -42.93 -17.97
C TRP A 130 33.57 -44.25 -18.62
N GLU A 131 32.27 -44.44 -18.83
CA GLU A 131 31.74 -45.63 -19.51
C GLU A 131 32.25 -45.74 -20.95
N ARG A 132 32.33 -44.63 -21.69
CA ARG A 132 32.90 -44.59 -23.04
C ARG A 132 34.40 -44.88 -23.03
N ASP A 133 35.15 -44.26 -22.13
CA ASP A 133 36.60 -44.44 -22.01
C ASP A 133 36.93 -45.89 -21.64
N ARG A 134 36.14 -46.49 -20.75
CA ARG A 134 36.24 -47.91 -20.39
C ARG A 134 35.99 -48.82 -21.58
N ALA A 135 34.93 -48.56 -22.34
CA ALA A 135 34.61 -49.34 -23.54
C ALA A 135 35.71 -49.24 -24.61
N ALA A 136 36.30 -48.06 -24.80
CA ALA A 136 37.42 -47.85 -25.72
C ALA A 136 38.67 -48.61 -25.24
N TYR A 137 39.01 -48.51 -23.96
CA TYR A 137 40.11 -49.25 -23.35
C TYR A 137 39.92 -50.77 -23.51
N ASP A 138 38.73 -51.29 -23.23
CA ASP A 138 38.42 -52.71 -23.37
C ASP A 138 38.61 -53.19 -24.82
N ALA A 139 38.25 -52.37 -25.81
CA ALA A 139 38.47 -52.65 -27.22
C ALA A 139 39.97 -52.65 -27.60
N GLU A 140 40.75 -51.68 -27.10
CA GLU A 140 42.21 -51.63 -27.30
C GLU A 140 42.92 -52.83 -26.69
N VAL A 141 42.52 -53.22 -25.48
CA VAL A 141 43.02 -54.42 -24.81
C VAL A 141 42.71 -55.67 -25.64
N ALA A 142 41.49 -55.81 -26.17
CA ALA A 142 41.11 -56.93 -27.01
C ALA A 142 41.93 -57.00 -28.30
N ALA A 143 42.10 -55.87 -29.01
CA ALA A 143 42.91 -55.78 -30.22
C ALA A 143 44.39 -56.10 -29.95
N CYS A 144 44.94 -55.58 -28.85
CA CYS A 144 46.31 -55.88 -28.45
C CYS A 144 46.51 -57.38 -28.15
N ARG A 145 45.58 -58.01 -27.42
CA ARG A 145 45.62 -59.45 -27.15
C ARG A 145 45.57 -60.28 -28.43
N ALA A 146 44.73 -59.88 -29.40
CA ALA A 146 44.65 -60.55 -30.70
C ALA A 146 45.96 -60.43 -31.53
N SER A 147 46.74 -59.37 -31.33
CA SER A 147 48.01 -59.15 -32.04
C SER A 147 49.19 -60.00 -31.54
N GLY A 148 49.06 -60.67 -30.39
CA GLY A 148 50.14 -61.46 -29.77
C GLY A 148 51.29 -60.63 -29.17
N ARG A 149 51.21 -59.30 -29.20
CA ARG A 149 52.19 -58.39 -28.58
C ARG A 149 51.95 -58.25 -27.08
N ARG A 150 52.98 -57.87 -26.32
CA ARG A 150 52.82 -57.51 -24.90
C ARG A 150 52.06 -56.18 -24.79
N CYS A 151 50.92 -56.18 -24.12
CA CYS A 151 50.07 -55.00 -23.92
C CYS A 151 50.55 -54.14 -22.76
N ILE A 152 50.76 -52.84 -23.02
CA ILE A 152 50.98 -51.81 -22.00
C ILE A 152 49.97 -50.70 -22.30
N LEU A 153 48.81 -50.76 -21.65
CA LEU A 153 47.74 -49.77 -21.78
C LEU A 153 47.39 -49.28 -20.37
N THR A 154 47.02 -47.99 -20.26
CA THR A 154 46.65 -47.39 -18.99
C THR A 154 45.12 -47.38 -18.88
N PRO A 155 44.52 -47.99 -17.84
CA PRO A 155 43.08 -47.98 -17.68
C PRO A 155 42.57 -46.57 -17.39
N PRO A 156 41.35 -46.23 -17.81
CA PRO A 156 40.74 -44.95 -17.47
C PRO A 156 40.48 -44.88 -15.97
N SER A 157 40.87 -43.75 -15.36
CA SER A 157 40.58 -43.49 -13.94
C SER A 157 39.12 -43.10 -13.76
N PRO A 158 38.42 -43.63 -12.75
CA PRO A 158 37.21 -42.97 -12.27
C PRO A 158 37.59 -41.55 -11.80
N ARG A 159 36.81 -40.55 -12.21
CA ARG A 159 36.95 -39.15 -11.77
C ARG A 159 35.79 -38.80 -10.88
#